data_AF-A0A443RUJ2-F1
#
_entry.id   AF-A0A443RUJ2-F1
#
_cell.length_a   1.000
_cell.length_b   1.000
_cell.length_c   1.000
_cell.angle_alpha   90.00
_cell.angle_beta   90.00
_cell.angle_gamma   90.00
#
_symmetry.space_group_name_H-M   'P 1'
#
loop_
_entity.id
_entity.type
_entity.pdbx_description
1 polymer ?
#
loop_
_entity_poly.entity_id
_entity_poly.type
_entity_poly.pdbx_seq_one_letter_code
_entity_poly.pdbx_strand_id
1 'polypeptide(L)' 'MTMPLGVAYHSKLVRLDDNQLKLQIWDTVGQERFNAISQMYYRRAKIAIVCVDVTDLE' A
#
# COMPACT_ATOMS: atom_id res chain seq x y z
N MET A 1 -8.47 -7.64 12.76
CA MET A 1 -8.87 -8.80 11.94
C MET A 1 -7.82 -8.94 10.85
N THR A 2 -6.79 -9.73 11.09
CA THR A 2 -5.67 -9.98 10.17
C THR A 2 -6.17 -10.91 9.05
N MET A 3 -6.14 -10.45 7.79
CA MET A 3 -6.41 -11.34 6.66
C MET A 3 -5.18 -12.22 6.40
N PRO A 4 -5.34 -13.52 6.09
CA PRO A 4 -4.24 -14.46 5.83
C PRO A 4 -3.41 -14.15 4.56
N LEU A 5 -3.72 -13.08 3.83
CA LEU A 5 -3.21 -12.79 2.49
C LEU A 5 -2.12 -11.70 2.44
N GLY A 6 -1.57 -11.31 3.59
CA GLY A 6 -0.40 -10.42 3.63
C GLY A 6 -0.66 -8.98 3.14
N VAL A 7 -1.92 -8.56 3.01
CA VAL A 7 -2.27 -7.18 2.64
C VAL A 7 -3.33 -6.63 3.59
N ALA A 8 -3.08 -5.46 4.16
CA ALA A 8 -4.02 -4.67 4.93
C ALA A 8 -4.58 -3.52 4.08
N TYR A 9 -5.86 -3.22 4.28
CA TYR A 9 -6.54 -2.12 3.58
C TYR A 9 -6.99 -1.05 4.57
N HIS A 10 -6.75 0.21 4.22
CA HIS A 10 -7.21 1.37 4.95
C HIS A 10 -7.84 2.40 4.01
N SER A 11 -8.90 3.06 4.46
CA SER A 11 -9.57 4.14 3.72
C SER A 11 -9.73 5.35 4.61
N LYS A 12 -9.29 6.51 4.14
CA LYS A 12 -9.37 7.77 4.88
C LYS A 12 -9.84 8.89 3.96
N LEU A 13 -10.85 9.64 4.40
CA LEU A 13 -11.20 10.92 3.77
C LEU A 13 -10.28 12.00 4.32
N VAL A 14 -9.64 12.74 3.42
CA VAL A 14 -8.75 13.85 3.75
C VAL A 14 -9.24 15.09 3.01
N ARG A 15 -9.28 16.22 3.72
CA ARG A 15 -9.56 17.51 3.11
C ARG A 15 -8.23 18.19 2.81
N LEU A 16 -8.02 18.54 1.55
CA LEU A 16 -6.87 19.31 1.10
C LEU A 16 -7.43 20.55 0.40
N ASP A 17 -7.19 21.71 1.01
CA ASP A 17 -7.80 22.98 0.60
C ASP A 17 -9.34 22.87 0.51
N ASP A 18 -9.92 23.18 -0.65
CA ASP A 18 -11.35 23.07 -0.94
C ASP A 18 -11.77 21.69 -1.48
N ASN A 19 -10.84 20.74 -1.60
CA ASN A 19 -11.11 19.41 -2.14
C ASN A 19 -11.23 18.35 -1.03
N GLN A 20 -12.15 17.41 -1.23
CA GLN A 20 -12.22 16.17 -0.46
C GLN A 20 -11.68 15.00 -1.26
N LEU A 21 -10.68 14.33 -0.70
CA LEU A 21 -9.98 13.21 -1.33
C LEU A 21 -10.21 11.95 -0.50
N LYS A 22 -10.60 10.87 -1.15
CA LYS A 22 -10.65 9.55 -0.53
C LYS A 22 -9.33 8.83 -0.80
N LEU A 23 -8.49 8.73 0.23
CA LEU A 23 -7.28 7.93 0.21
C LEU A 23 -7.65 6.47 0.45
N GLN A 24 -7.26 5.62 -0.48
CA GLN A 24 -7.37 4.17 -0.38
C GLN A 24 -5.94 3.64 -0.35
N ILE A 25 -5.57 3.03 0.76
CA ILE A 25 -4.21 2.59 1.06
C ILE A 25 -4.24 1.08 1.21
N TRP A 26 -3.36 0.42 0.48
CA TRP A 26 -3.12 -1.02 0.58
C TRP A 26 -1.70 -1.19 1.11
N ASP A 27 -1.59 -1.61 2.36
CA ASP A 27 -0.31 -1.90 3.03
C ASP A 27 0.00 -3.39 2.85
N THR A 28 1.18 -3.72 2.34
CA THR A 28 1.57 -5.08 1.98
C THR A 28 2.68 -5.56 2.90
N VAL A 29 2.60 -6.82 3.34
CA VAL A 29 3.70 -7.49 4.04
C VAL A 29 4.83 -7.74 3.05
N GLY A 30 5.98 -7.11 3.29
CA GLY A 30 7.14 -7.08 2.41
C GLY A 30 7.96 -8.37 2.30
N GLN A 31 7.37 -9.55 2.49
CA GLN A 31 8.08 -10.77 2.09
C GLN A 31 7.96 -10.99 0.58
N GLU A 32 9.10 -11.25 -0.07
CA GLU A 32 9.27 -11.54 -1.50
C GLU A 32 8.38 -12.66 -2.08
N ARG A 33 7.62 -13.37 -1.24
CA ARG A 33 6.73 -14.47 -1.63
C ARG A 33 5.44 -14.03 -2.33
N PHE A 34 5.26 -12.75 -2.61
CA PHE A 34 4.00 -12.19 -3.11
C PHE A 34 4.07 -11.54 -4.50
N ASN A 35 5.07 -11.88 -5.33
CA ASN A 35 5.19 -11.41 -6.73
C ASN A 35 3.90 -11.57 -7.57
N ALA A 36 3.04 -12.54 -7.26
CA ALA A 36 1.77 -12.75 -7.95
C ALA A 36 0.63 -11.83 -7.44
N ILE A 37 0.72 -11.35 -6.20
CA ILE A 37 -0.28 -10.48 -5.56
C ILE A 37 -0.09 -9.04 -6.06
N SER A 38 1.15 -8.59 -6.23
CA SER A 38 1.52 -7.21 -6.58
C SER A 38 0.78 -6.65 -7.80
N GLN A 39 0.55 -7.46 -8.84
CA GLN A 39 -0.19 -6.99 -10.03
C GLN A 39 -1.65 -6.60 -9.75
N MET A 40 -2.34 -7.30 -8.85
CA MET A 40 -3.75 -7.01 -8.55
C MET A 40 -3.90 -5.72 -7.73
N TYR A 41 -2.94 -5.39 -6.86
CA TYR A 41 -3.01 -4.21 -5.98
C TYR A 41 -2.41 -2.95 -6.63
N TYR A 42 -1.42 -3.09 -7.53
CA TYR A 42 -0.86 -1.95 -8.25
C TYR A 42 -1.70 -1.52 -9.46
N ARG A 43 -2.51 -2.42 -10.03
CA ARG A 43 -3.32 -2.10 -11.22
C ARG A 43 -4.36 -1.05 -10.84
N ARG A 44 -4.06 0.21 -11.19
CA ARG A 44 -4.82 1.48 -10.95
C ARG A 44 -4.36 2.29 -9.73
N ALA A 45 -3.34 1.86 -8.99
CA ALA A 45 -2.72 2.71 -7.99
C ALA A 45 -2.16 3.97 -8.66
N LYS A 46 -2.44 5.14 -8.06
CA LYS A 46 -1.92 6.43 -8.54
C LYS A 46 -0.54 6.73 -7.99
N ILE A 47 -0.23 6.15 -6.84
CA ILE A 47 0.99 6.39 -6.06
C ILE A 47 1.43 5.02 -5.52
N ALA A 48 2.74 4.79 -5.51
CA ALA A 48 3.38 3.70 -4.79
C ALA A 48 4.33 4.31 -3.76
N ILE A 49 4.36 3.75 -2.56
CA ILE A 49 5.29 4.12 -1.49
C ILE A 49 6.19 2.92 -1.27
N VAL A 50 7.50 3.13 -1.42
CA VAL A 50 8.52 2.11 -1.18
C VAL A 50 9.25 2.49 0.10
N CYS A 51 9.17 1.64 1.10
CA CYS A 51 9.91 1.81 2.35
C CYS A 51 11.13 0.90 2.30
N VAL A 52 12.31 1.48 2.47
CA VAL A 52 13.57 0.75 2.62
C VAL A 52 14.23 1.16 3.92
N ASP A 53 14.98 0.24 4.52
CA ASP A 53 15.90 0.59 5.59
C ASP A 53 17.19 1.11 4.96
N VAL A 54 17.56 2.37 5.21
CA VAL A 54 18.77 2.97 4.63
C VAL A 54 20.06 2.46 5.28
N THR A 55 19.94 1.73 6.39
CA THR A 55 21.07 1.08 7.08
C THR A 55 21.26 -0.36 6.64
N ASP A 56 20.28 -0.93 5.94
CA ASP A 56 20.35 -2.25 5.32
C ASP A 56 20.71 -2.08 3.83
N LEU A 57 21.88 -2.60 3.44
CA LEU A 57 22.44 -2.46 2.09
C LEU A 57 22.27 -3.73 1.24
N GLU A 58 21.60 -4.76 1.77
CA GLU A 58 21.26 -5.98 1.03
C GLU A 58 20.13 -5.77 0.01
#